data_AF-A0A0R3EEH0-F1
#
_entry.id   AF-A0A0R3EEH0-F1
#
_cell.length_a   1.000
_cell.length_b   1.000
_cell.length_c   1.000
_cell.angle_alpha   90.00
_cell.angle_beta   90.00
_cell.angle_gamma   90.00
#
_symmetry.space_group_name_H-M   'P 1'
#
loop_
_entity.id
_entity.type
_entity.pdbx_description
1 polymer ?
#
loop_
_entity_poly.entity_id
_entity_poly.type
_entity_poly.pdbx_seq_one_letter_code
_entity_poly.pdbx_strand_id
1 'polypeptide(L)'
;MSQSCDGDDIPELTEAERILLVAAESDFAAMGGALRTGTATPEDVEGAIARLMSLDIDPQKRRNALRVPRDAGPYAAAIEAILRRIPDGWGRWVSLDAGWYPLIASTDVRLAELDADYVVHQIKEKFGTLRYCCAPSGEDPSPELLDAMDAITDDAERVSAITCERCGLPAVLQRTRCWAKTLCPRCAEDLGYRPVG
;
A
#
# COMPACT_ATOMS: atom_id res chain seq x y z
N MET A 1 -21.92 -0.03 25.12
CA MET A 1 -22.46 -1.16 24.34
C MET A 1 -21.29 -1.74 23.60
N SER A 2 -20.60 -2.66 24.27
CA SER A 2 -19.41 -3.34 23.80
C SER A 2 -19.83 -4.26 22.68
N GLN A 3 -19.44 -3.94 21.45
CA GLN A 3 -19.62 -4.85 20.33
C GLN A 3 -18.44 -5.82 20.37
N SER A 4 -18.77 -7.07 20.66
CA SER A 4 -17.89 -8.22 20.62
C SER A 4 -17.10 -8.25 19.32
N CYS A 5 -15.80 -8.53 19.44
CA CYS A 5 -14.94 -8.96 18.35
C CYS A 5 -15.42 -10.33 17.87
N ASP A 6 -16.55 -10.36 17.16
CA ASP A 6 -17.00 -11.55 16.44
C ASP A 6 -16.09 -11.70 15.23
N GLY A 7 -15.56 -12.91 15.03
CA GLY A 7 -14.68 -13.25 13.92
C GLY A 7 -15.38 -13.05 12.58
N ASP A 8 -15.28 -11.84 12.04
CA ASP A 8 -15.73 -11.51 10.70
C ASP A 8 -14.82 -12.24 9.71
N ASP A 9 -15.37 -13.28 9.07
CA ASP A 9 -14.75 -13.93 7.91
C ASP A 9 -14.42 -12.84 6.89
N ILE A 10 -13.12 -12.58 6.69
CA ILE A 10 -12.66 -11.57 5.74
C ILE A 10 -13.22 -11.93 4.35
N PRO A 11 -13.98 -11.04 3.70
CA PRO A 11 -14.72 -11.41 2.52
C PRO A 11 -13.79 -11.77 1.36
N GLU A 12 -14.05 -12.88 0.70
CA GLU A 12 -13.31 -13.27 -0.51
C GLU A 12 -14.00 -12.75 -1.78
N LEU A 13 -13.22 -12.13 -2.65
CA LEU A 13 -13.65 -11.85 -4.02
C LEU A 13 -13.66 -13.15 -4.83
N THR A 14 -14.73 -13.40 -5.57
CA THR A 14 -14.75 -14.46 -6.59
C THR A 14 -13.73 -14.19 -7.69
N GLU A 15 -13.42 -15.20 -8.50
CA GLU A 15 -12.50 -15.01 -9.63
C GLU A 15 -12.99 -13.93 -10.61
N ALA A 16 -14.29 -13.90 -10.89
CA ALA A 16 -14.88 -12.87 -11.75
C ALA A 16 -14.73 -11.46 -11.16
N GLU A 17 -15.03 -11.28 -9.87
CA GLU A 17 -14.86 -9.99 -9.19
C GLU A 17 -13.40 -9.57 -9.13
N ARG A 18 -12.46 -10.50 -8.91
CA ARG A 18 -11.01 -10.22 -8.97
C ARG A 18 -10.59 -9.75 -10.35
N ILE A 19 -11.07 -10.39 -11.41
CA ILE A 19 -10.77 -9.99 -12.80
C ILE A 19 -11.29 -8.58 -13.07
N LEU A 20 -12.55 -8.28 -12.70
CA LEU A 20 -13.16 -6.97 -12.87
C LEU A 20 -12.38 -5.88 -12.11
N LEU A 21 -12.01 -6.16 -10.87
CA LEU A 21 -11.27 -5.23 -10.03
C LEU A 21 -9.88 -4.93 -10.60
N VAL A 22 -9.15 -5.96 -11.03
CA VAL A 22 -7.81 -5.80 -11.62
C VAL A 22 -7.87 -5.03 -12.92
N ALA A 23 -8.92 -5.24 -13.73
CA ALA A 23 -9.14 -4.45 -14.94
C ALA A 23 -9.32 -2.96 -14.59
N ALA A 24 -10.18 -2.64 -13.60
CA ALA A 24 -10.34 -1.27 -13.14
C ALA A 24 -9.04 -0.68 -12.57
N GLU A 25 -8.30 -1.40 -11.73
CA GLU A 25 -7.01 -0.94 -11.19
C GLU A 25 -5.99 -0.66 -12.30
N SER A 26 -5.98 -1.48 -13.36
CA SER A 26 -5.14 -1.27 -14.54
C SER A 26 -5.53 -0.01 -15.31
N ASP A 27 -6.82 0.29 -15.42
CA ASP A 27 -7.32 1.53 -16.01
C ASP A 27 -6.87 2.77 -15.22
N PHE A 28 -6.93 2.72 -13.88
CA PHE A 28 -6.40 3.80 -13.04
C PHE A 28 -4.89 3.94 -13.18
N ALA A 29 -4.16 2.83 -13.28
CA ALA A 29 -2.72 2.86 -13.48
C ALA A 29 -2.34 3.50 -14.82
N ALA A 30 -3.07 3.16 -15.89
CA ALA A 30 -2.89 3.75 -17.23
C ALA A 30 -3.25 5.25 -17.24
N MET A 31 -4.43 5.61 -16.72
CA MET A 31 -4.86 7.01 -16.55
C MET A 31 -3.83 7.79 -15.72
N GLY A 32 -3.36 7.23 -14.61
CA GLY A 32 -2.31 7.81 -13.76
C GLY A 32 -0.99 7.99 -14.51
N GLY A 33 -0.63 7.05 -15.39
CA GLY A 33 0.50 7.17 -16.31
C GLY A 33 0.36 8.35 -17.26
N ALA A 34 -0.79 8.46 -17.92
CA ALA A 34 -1.07 9.56 -18.84
C ALA A 34 -1.10 10.93 -18.13
N LEU A 35 -1.61 10.98 -16.89
CA LEU A 35 -1.57 12.19 -16.06
C LEU A 35 -0.12 12.57 -15.71
N ARG A 36 0.74 11.60 -15.38
CA ARG A 36 2.17 11.82 -15.09
C ARG A 36 2.92 12.41 -16.29
N THR A 37 2.63 11.93 -17.50
CA THR A 37 3.26 12.38 -18.74
C THR A 37 2.61 13.63 -19.34
N GLY A 38 1.49 14.09 -18.77
CA GLY A 38 0.73 15.23 -19.30
C GLY A 38 0.00 14.92 -20.60
N THR A 39 -0.24 13.64 -20.90
CA THR A 39 -0.91 13.17 -22.13
C THR A 39 -2.36 12.73 -21.89
N ALA A 40 -2.84 12.74 -20.65
CA ALA A 40 -4.22 12.38 -20.31
C ALA A 40 -5.23 13.37 -20.88
N THR A 41 -6.28 12.85 -21.49
CA THR A 41 -7.47 13.59 -21.91
C THR A 41 -8.56 13.54 -20.82
N PRO A 42 -9.56 14.45 -20.85
CA PRO A 42 -10.73 14.35 -19.97
C PRO A 42 -11.48 13.02 -20.13
N GLU A 43 -11.53 12.48 -21.35
CA GLU A 43 -12.19 11.20 -21.67
C GLU A 43 -11.47 10.01 -21.02
N ASP A 44 -10.13 10.04 -20.93
CA ASP A 44 -9.36 9.01 -20.22
C ASP A 44 -9.72 8.96 -18.73
N VAL A 45 -9.88 10.14 -18.12
CA VAL A 45 -10.24 10.29 -16.71
C VAL A 45 -11.67 9.86 -16.46
N GLU A 46 -12.61 10.36 -17.26
CA GLU A 46 -14.03 10.01 -17.16
C GLU A 46 -14.24 8.51 -17.39
N GLY A 47 -13.58 7.93 -18.39
CA GLY A 47 -13.66 6.51 -18.70
C GLY A 47 -13.18 5.62 -17.55
N ALA A 48 -12.04 5.94 -16.92
CA ALA A 48 -11.53 5.18 -15.78
C ALA A 48 -12.47 5.27 -14.56
N ILE A 49 -13.01 6.46 -14.28
CA ILE A 49 -13.97 6.66 -13.19
C ILE A 49 -15.28 5.91 -13.47
N ALA A 50 -15.82 6.01 -14.69
CA ALA A 50 -17.07 5.34 -15.07
C ALA A 50 -16.95 3.82 -14.90
N ARG A 51 -15.83 3.22 -15.34
CA ARG A 51 -15.56 1.79 -15.17
C ARG A 51 -15.47 1.37 -13.71
N LEU A 52 -14.88 2.20 -12.85
CA LEU A 52 -14.87 1.94 -11.40
C LEU A 52 -16.26 1.96 -10.78
N MET A 53 -17.07 2.94 -11.18
CA MET A 53 -18.43 3.14 -10.66
C MET A 53 -19.40 2.08 -11.18
N SER A 54 -19.12 1.49 -12.35
CA SER A 54 -19.90 0.39 -12.93
C SER A 54 -19.44 -1.00 -12.51
N LEU A 55 -18.46 -1.11 -11.59
CA LEU A 55 -18.04 -2.42 -11.08
C LEU A 55 -19.19 -3.07 -10.33
N ASP A 56 -19.64 -4.22 -10.82
CA ASP A 56 -20.65 -5.06 -10.17
C ASP A 56 -20.01 -5.87 -9.03
N ILE A 57 -19.51 -5.15 -8.03
CA ILE A 57 -18.91 -5.69 -6.81
C ILE A 57 -19.44 -4.86 -5.64
N ASP A 58 -19.99 -5.53 -4.63
CA ASP A 58 -20.45 -4.85 -3.42
C ASP A 58 -19.34 -3.93 -2.84
N PRO A 59 -19.60 -2.63 -2.59
CA PRO A 59 -18.56 -1.70 -2.17
C PRO A 59 -17.89 -2.07 -0.84
N GLN A 60 -18.61 -2.67 0.11
CA GLN A 60 -18.08 -3.07 1.40
C GLN A 60 -17.20 -4.31 1.25
N LYS A 61 -17.68 -5.32 0.52
CA LYS A 61 -16.92 -6.51 0.13
C LYS A 61 -15.63 -6.12 -0.58
N ARG A 62 -15.72 -5.27 -1.60
CA ARG A 62 -14.58 -4.75 -2.35
C ARG A 62 -13.57 -4.09 -1.43
N ARG A 63 -14.02 -3.27 -0.48
CA ARG A 63 -13.15 -2.56 0.46
C ARG A 63 -12.44 -3.51 1.43
N ASN A 64 -13.15 -4.50 1.94
CA ASN A 64 -12.68 -5.34 3.03
C ASN A 64 -11.98 -6.62 2.58
N ALA A 65 -12.08 -7.00 1.31
CA ALA A 65 -11.39 -8.17 0.78
C ALA A 65 -9.86 -7.99 0.75
N LEU A 66 -9.13 -9.06 1.05
CA LEU A 66 -7.67 -9.11 0.95
C LEU A 66 -7.24 -8.94 -0.50
N ARG A 67 -6.39 -7.94 -0.76
CA ARG A 67 -5.79 -7.70 -2.08
C ARG A 67 -4.28 -7.80 -1.99
N VAL A 68 -3.79 -9.04 -1.96
CA VAL A 68 -2.35 -9.32 -2.03
C VAL A 68 -1.85 -8.96 -3.44
N PRO A 69 -0.81 -8.12 -3.57
CA PRO A 69 -0.25 -7.77 -4.88
C PRO A 69 0.23 -9.00 -5.65
N ARG A 70 -0.02 -9.05 -6.95
CA ARG A 70 0.36 -10.19 -7.81
C ARG A 70 1.88 -10.34 -7.96
N ASP A 71 2.61 -9.23 -7.81
CA ASP A 71 4.06 -9.17 -7.86
C ASP A 71 4.72 -9.37 -6.48
N ALA A 72 3.95 -9.73 -5.45
CA ALA A 72 4.45 -9.95 -4.09
C ALA A 72 5.53 -11.04 -3.99
N GLY A 73 5.55 -11.98 -4.94
CA GLY A 73 6.55 -13.05 -5.01
C GLY A 73 6.71 -13.78 -3.67
N PRO A 74 7.93 -13.90 -3.11
CA PRO A 74 8.16 -14.60 -1.83
C PRO A 74 7.52 -13.90 -0.62
N TYR A 75 7.10 -12.64 -0.75
CA TYR A 75 6.50 -11.85 0.34
C TYR A 75 4.97 -11.94 0.38
N ALA A 76 4.33 -12.69 -0.52
CA ALA A 76 2.86 -12.77 -0.59
C ALA A 76 2.22 -13.16 0.75
N ALA A 77 2.77 -14.17 1.44
CA ALA A 77 2.26 -14.62 2.73
C ALA A 77 2.44 -13.56 3.83
N ALA A 78 3.58 -12.86 3.85
CA ALA A 78 3.83 -11.79 4.81
C ALA A 78 2.88 -10.60 4.58
N ILE A 79 2.67 -10.22 3.31
CA ILE A 79 1.73 -9.15 2.97
C ILE A 79 0.30 -9.56 3.33
N GLU A 80 -0.11 -10.80 3.07
CA GLU A 80 -1.43 -11.27 3.50
C GLU A 80 -1.61 -11.16 5.02
N ALA A 81 -0.61 -11.58 5.80
CA ALA A 81 -0.63 -11.45 7.26
C ALA A 81 -0.81 -10.00 7.71
N ILE A 82 -0.06 -9.07 7.11
CA ILE A 82 -0.19 -7.62 7.34
C ILE A 82 -1.61 -7.14 6.99
N LEU A 83 -2.15 -7.52 5.84
CA LEU A 83 -3.47 -7.09 5.39
C LEU A 83 -4.59 -7.59 6.31
N ARG A 84 -4.41 -8.74 6.96
CA ARG A 84 -5.34 -9.27 7.97
C ARG A 84 -5.35 -8.45 9.26
N ARG A 85 -4.29 -7.70 9.57
CA ARG A 85 -4.23 -6.73 10.68
C ARG A 85 -5.00 -5.44 10.41
N ILE A 86 -5.46 -5.24 9.17
CA ILE A 86 -6.22 -4.05 8.80
C ILE A 86 -7.69 -4.25 9.17
N PRO A 87 -8.30 -3.36 9.97
CA PRO A 87 -9.70 -3.49 10.35
C PRO A 87 -10.64 -3.14 9.19
N ASP A 88 -11.89 -3.57 9.32
CA ASP A 88 -12.95 -3.29 8.34
C ASP A 88 -13.11 -1.79 8.11
N GLY A 89 -13.36 -1.40 6.87
CA GLY A 89 -13.55 0.00 6.49
C GLY A 89 -12.26 0.76 6.14
N TRP A 90 -11.08 0.25 6.48
CA TRP A 90 -9.80 0.91 6.15
C TRP A 90 -9.26 0.57 4.76
N GLY A 91 -9.61 -0.62 4.27
CA GLY A 91 -9.15 -1.12 2.98
C GLY A 91 -7.97 -2.07 3.09
N ARG A 92 -8.17 -3.35 2.75
CA ARG A 92 -7.12 -4.39 2.87
C ARG A 92 -6.26 -4.50 1.62
N TRP A 93 -5.52 -3.44 1.30
CA TRP A 93 -4.54 -3.41 0.22
C TRP A 93 -3.35 -2.51 0.54
N VAL A 94 -2.24 -2.71 -0.17
CA VAL A 94 -1.09 -1.81 -0.18
C VAL A 94 -0.91 -1.21 -1.58
N SER A 95 -0.48 0.05 -1.66
CA SER A 95 -0.18 0.73 -2.93
C SER A 95 1.31 1.04 -3.00
N LEU A 96 2.12 -0.02 -3.08
CA LEU A 96 3.58 0.00 -3.13
C LEU A 96 4.05 -0.92 -4.26
N ASP A 97 5.28 -0.71 -4.75
CA ASP A 97 5.92 -1.64 -5.69
C ASP A 97 6.83 -2.66 -4.97
N ALA A 98 7.22 -3.73 -5.69
CA ALA A 98 7.92 -4.89 -5.14
C ALA A 98 9.25 -4.64 -4.43
N GLY A 99 9.90 -3.52 -4.68
CA GLY A 99 11.16 -3.14 -4.02
C GLY A 99 11.02 -2.84 -2.54
N TRP A 100 9.81 -2.51 -2.05
CA TRP A 100 9.55 -2.25 -0.63
C TRP A 100 8.84 -3.40 0.10
N TYR A 101 8.44 -4.47 -0.57
CA TYR A 101 7.87 -5.65 0.09
C TYR A 101 8.77 -6.28 1.16
N PRO A 102 10.10 -6.43 0.95
CA PRO A 102 10.99 -6.89 2.01
C PRO A 102 10.97 -5.98 3.24
N LEU A 103 10.89 -4.67 3.01
CA LEU A 103 10.91 -3.66 4.07
C LEU A 103 9.66 -3.78 4.93
N ILE A 104 8.47 -3.74 4.34
CA ILE A 104 7.21 -3.83 5.10
C ILE A 104 7.05 -5.18 5.81
N ALA A 105 7.55 -6.28 5.22
CA ALA A 105 7.53 -7.58 5.86
C ALA A 105 8.44 -7.60 7.10
N SER A 106 9.64 -7.01 7.02
CA SER A 106 10.54 -6.90 8.17
C SER A 106 10.00 -5.96 9.26
N THR A 107 9.30 -4.90 8.87
CA THR A 107 8.63 -3.96 9.78
C THR A 107 7.52 -4.67 10.55
N ASP A 108 6.68 -5.47 9.88
CA ASP A 108 5.63 -6.25 10.52
C ASP A 108 6.16 -7.23 11.56
N VAL A 109 7.23 -7.97 11.24
CA VAL A 109 7.86 -8.90 12.19
C VAL A 109 8.30 -8.17 13.46
N ARG A 110 8.99 -7.03 13.32
CA ARG A 110 9.48 -6.24 14.47
C ARG A 110 8.34 -5.65 15.29
N LEU A 111 7.26 -5.19 14.66
CA LEU A 111 6.09 -4.67 15.36
C LEU A 111 5.35 -5.80 16.11
N ALA A 112 5.19 -6.96 15.47
CA ALA A 112 4.54 -8.13 16.07
C ALA A 112 5.33 -8.73 17.25
N GLU A 113 6.65 -8.52 17.30
CA GLU A 113 7.48 -8.87 18.47
C GLU A 113 7.19 -7.97 19.68
N LEU A 114 6.81 -6.71 19.46
CA LEU A 114 6.41 -5.78 20.54
C LEU A 114 4.98 -6.01 20.99
N ASP A 115 4.07 -6.19 20.04
CA ASP A 115 2.65 -6.38 20.26
C ASP A 115 2.10 -7.31 19.16
N ALA A 116 1.82 -8.56 19.49
CA ALA A 116 1.40 -9.57 18.52
C ALA A 116 0.08 -9.22 17.80
N ASP A 117 -0.78 -8.44 18.45
CA ASP A 117 -2.14 -8.11 18.01
C ASP A 117 -2.26 -6.66 17.53
N TYR A 118 -1.14 -5.96 17.33
CA TYR A 118 -1.13 -4.58 16.83
C TYR A 118 -1.92 -4.46 15.52
N VAL A 119 -2.57 -3.30 15.34
CA VAL A 119 -3.44 -3.03 14.19
C VAL A 119 -2.72 -2.18 13.15
N VAL A 120 -3.01 -2.45 11.88
CA VAL A 120 -2.52 -1.66 10.74
C VAL A 120 -3.68 -0.83 10.20
N HIS A 121 -3.50 0.47 10.06
CA HIS A 121 -4.51 1.32 9.43
C HIS A 121 -4.25 1.46 7.93
N GLN A 122 -3.02 1.81 7.56
CA GLN A 122 -2.62 2.01 6.16
C GLN A 122 -1.11 1.80 6.00
N ILE A 123 -0.71 1.25 4.85
CA ILE A 123 0.68 1.24 4.41
C ILE A 123 0.72 1.82 3.00
N LYS A 124 1.46 2.93 2.83
CA LYS A 124 1.45 3.70 1.58
C LYS A 124 2.74 4.47 1.34
N GLU A 125 2.98 4.82 0.09
CA GLU A 125 3.95 5.87 -0.26
C GLU A 125 3.36 7.24 0.07
N LYS A 126 4.19 8.12 0.64
CA LYS A 126 3.88 9.54 0.81
C LYS A 126 5.15 10.39 0.70
N PHE A 127 5.21 11.23 -0.33
CA PHE A 127 6.35 12.11 -0.64
C PHE A 127 7.67 11.40 -0.94
N GLY A 128 7.58 10.19 -1.51
CA GLY A 128 8.69 9.33 -1.87
C GLY A 128 9.19 8.43 -0.74
N THR A 129 8.51 8.41 0.41
CA THR A 129 8.86 7.53 1.53
C THR A 129 7.67 6.68 1.98
N LEU A 130 7.97 5.58 2.65
CA LEU A 130 7.00 4.67 3.24
C LEU A 130 6.35 5.32 4.47
N ARG A 131 5.02 5.19 4.57
CA ARG A 131 4.23 5.42 5.78
C ARG A 131 3.61 4.12 6.21
N TYR A 132 4.01 3.64 7.38
CA TYR A 132 3.44 2.48 8.04
C TYR A 132 2.59 2.96 9.21
N CYS A 133 1.31 3.19 8.99
CA CYS A 133 0.41 3.72 10.02
C CYS A 133 -0.21 2.55 10.79
N CYS A 134 0.21 2.36 12.04
CA CYS A 134 -0.27 1.32 12.94
C CYS A 134 -0.66 1.89 14.31
N ALA A 135 -1.30 1.07 15.13
CA ALA A 135 -1.55 1.37 16.53
C ALA A 135 -1.39 0.09 17.38
N PRO A 136 -1.00 0.21 18.65
CA PRO A 136 -1.02 -0.91 19.58
C PRO A 136 -2.45 -1.42 19.79
N SER A 137 -2.57 -2.68 20.21
CA SER A 137 -3.84 -3.37 20.45
C SER A 137 -4.57 -2.92 21.72
N GLY A 138 -3.82 -2.43 22.71
CA GLY A 138 -4.36 -1.98 24.00
C GLY A 138 -4.99 -0.58 23.98
N GLU A 139 -6.02 -0.36 24.81
CA GLU A 139 -6.70 0.94 24.94
C GLU A 139 -5.84 2.03 25.60
N ASP A 140 -4.89 1.64 26.47
CA ASP A 140 -3.97 2.54 27.19
C ASP A 140 -2.54 1.99 27.10
N PRO A 141 -1.89 2.11 25.92
CA PRO A 141 -0.55 1.61 25.70
C PRO A 141 0.48 2.43 26.49
N SER A 142 1.47 1.76 27.08
CA SER A 142 2.57 2.44 27.76
C SER A 142 3.35 3.34 26.80
N PRO A 143 3.84 4.52 27.24
CA PRO A 143 4.69 5.39 26.41
C PRO A 143 5.89 4.68 25.80
N GLU A 144 6.51 3.75 26.53
CA GLU A 144 7.67 2.98 26.06
C GLU A 144 7.34 2.08 24.86
N LEU A 145 6.10 1.56 24.79
CA LEU A 145 5.62 0.76 23.66
C LEU A 145 5.40 1.66 22.44
N LEU A 146 4.76 2.81 22.63
CA LEU A 146 4.53 3.78 21.56
C LEU A 146 5.86 4.25 20.95
N ASP A 147 6.81 4.65 21.79
CA ASP A 147 8.16 5.07 21.36
C ASP A 147 8.88 3.96 20.59
N ALA A 148 8.75 2.70 21.03
CA ALA A 148 9.38 1.56 20.36
C ALA A 148 8.74 1.25 18.99
N MET A 149 7.41 1.34 18.89
CA MET A 149 6.69 1.19 17.61
C MET A 149 7.03 2.32 16.64
N ASP A 150 7.01 3.57 17.12
CA ASP A 150 7.36 4.75 16.32
C ASP A 150 8.78 4.62 15.78
N ALA A 151 9.75 4.23 16.62
CA ALA A 151 11.13 3.99 16.19
C ALA A 151 11.26 2.93 15.08
N ILE A 152 10.43 1.88 15.09
CA ILE A 152 10.39 0.88 14.02
C ILE A 152 9.84 1.47 12.72
N THR A 153 8.76 2.25 12.80
CA THR A 153 8.14 2.87 11.61
C THR A 153 9.00 3.99 11.01
N ASP A 154 9.67 4.79 11.85
CA ASP A 154 10.64 5.82 11.45
C ASP A 154 11.86 5.20 10.76
N ASP A 155 12.35 4.06 11.28
CA ASP A 155 13.43 3.31 10.65
C ASP A 155 13.01 2.82 9.25
N ALA A 156 11.79 2.31 9.12
CA ALA A 156 11.25 1.89 7.83
C ALA A 156 11.11 3.07 6.85
N GLU A 157 10.63 4.23 7.31
CA GLU A 157 10.60 5.44 6.51
C GLU A 157 12.01 5.81 6.02
N ARG A 158 12.99 5.86 6.92
CA ARG A 158 14.37 6.23 6.60
C ARG A 158 15.02 5.27 5.59
N VAL A 159 14.79 3.96 5.73
CA VAL A 159 15.28 2.95 4.78
C VAL A 159 14.59 3.11 3.42
N SER A 160 13.29 3.37 3.39
CA SER A 160 12.55 3.59 2.15
C SER A 160 13.06 4.79 1.35
N ALA A 161 13.52 5.85 2.03
CA ALA A 161 14.03 7.08 1.41
C ALA A 161 15.32 6.89 0.60
N ILE A 162 15.98 5.74 0.74
CA ILE A 162 17.20 5.38 0.01
C ILE A 162 17.06 4.06 -0.78
N THR A 163 15.86 3.49 -0.82
CA THR A 163 15.58 2.19 -1.45
C THR A 163 14.60 2.37 -2.59
N CYS A 164 14.94 1.88 -3.78
CA CYS A 164 14.07 1.99 -4.95
C CYS A 164 12.77 1.24 -4.68
N GLU A 165 11.64 1.95 -4.71
CA GLU A 165 10.33 1.34 -4.46
C GLU A 165 10.03 0.21 -5.45
N ARG A 166 10.50 0.33 -6.71
CA ARG A 166 10.22 -0.65 -7.76
C ARG A 166 11.07 -1.92 -7.70
N CYS A 167 12.35 -1.82 -7.32
CA CYS A 167 13.29 -2.94 -7.45
C CYS A 167 14.20 -3.19 -6.23
N GLY A 168 14.11 -2.38 -5.19
CA GLY A 168 14.87 -2.56 -3.94
C GLY A 168 16.33 -2.14 -3.99
N LEU A 169 16.86 -1.74 -5.15
CA LEU A 169 18.23 -1.23 -5.27
C LEU A 169 18.40 0.17 -4.65
N PRO A 170 19.62 0.62 -4.30
CA PRO A 170 19.86 1.97 -3.83
C PRO A 170 19.29 3.04 -4.75
N ALA A 171 18.69 4.07 -4.15
CA ALA A 171 17.90 5.07 -4.84
C ALA A 171 17.97 6.44 -4.18
N VAL A 172 17.45 7.44 -4.88
CA VAL A 172 17.27 8.80 -4.37
C VAL A 172 15.87 9.28 -4.69
N LEU A 173 15.44 10.38 -4.09
CA LEU A 173 14.16 11.00 -4.39
C LEU A 173 14.11 11.46 -5.85
N GLN A 174 13.11 11.00 -6.58
CA GLN A 174 12.84 11.37 -7.96
C GLN A 174 11.44 11.97 -8.05
N ARG A 175 11.20 12.86 -9.01
CA ARG A 175 9.91 13.53 -9.19
C ARG A 175 9.47 13.60 -10.65
N THR A 176 8.16 13.64 -10.83
CA THR A 176 7.49 14.18 -12.02
C THR A 176 6.94 15.57 -11.70
N ARG A 177 6.06 16.12 -12.54
CA ARG A 177 5.38 17.38 -12.26
C ARG A 177 4.56 17.33 -10.96
N CYS A 178 3.95 16.19 -10.66
CA CYS A 178 2.98 16.06 -9.57
C CYS A 178 3.40 15.04 -8.50
N TRP A 179 4.22 14.04 -8.85
CA TRP A 179 4.53 12.92 -7.95
C TRP A 179 6.00 12.82 -7.58
N ALA A 180 6.25 12.24 -6.42
CA ALA A 180 7.57 11.92 -5.91
C ALA A 180 7.64 10.42 -5.60
N LYS A 181 8.71 9.75 -6.00
CA LYS A 181 9.01 8.35 -5.63
C LYS A 181 10.51 8.23 -5.39
N THR A 182 10.92 7.40 -4.44
CA THR A 182 12.33 7.04 -4.31
C THR A 182 12.64 5.91 -5.28
N LEU A 183 13.43 6.21 -6.33
CA LEU A 183 13.72 5.27 -7.42
C LEU A 183 15.20 5.31 -7.80
N CYS A 184 15.73 4.17 -8.24
CA CYS A 184 17.06 4.12 -8.85
C CYS A 184 17.03 4.75 -10.26
N PRO A 185 18.18 5.16 -10.83
CA PRO A 185 18.21 5.88 -12.12
C PRO A 185 17.48 5.14 -13.25
N ARG A 186 17.69 3.82 -13.37
CA ARG A 186 17.03 2.99 -14.39
C ARG A 186 15.51 2.98 -14.24
N CYS A 187 15.00 2.73 -13.02
CA CYS A 187 13.56 2.69 -12.79
C CYS A 187 12.92 4.08 -12.90
N ALA A 188 13.66 5.13 -12.56
CA ALA A 188 13.23 6.50 -12.75
C ALA A 188 13.07 6.83 -14.24
N GLU A 189 14.08 6.50 -15.06
CA GLU A 189 14.04 6.69 -16.52
C GLU A 189 12.88 5.93 -17.17
N ASP A 190 12.73 4.64 -16.86
CA ASP A 190 11.63 3.79 -17.36
C ASP A 190 10.24 4.39 -17.08
N LEU A 191 10.09 5.11 -15.96
CA LEU A 191 8.83 5.68 -15.50
C LEU A 191 8.68 7.18 -15.78
N GLY A 192 9.68 7.82 -16.41
CA GLY A 192 9.68 9.26 -16.70
C GLY A 192 9.89 10.18 -15.49
N TYR A 193 10.53 9.69 -14.42
CA TYR A 193 10.91 10.47 -13.26
C TYR A 193 12.31 11.09 -13.43
N ARG A 194 12.57 12.21 -12.74
CA ARG A 194 13.88 12.88 -12.73
C ARG A 194 14.35 13.18 -11.31
N PRO A 195 15.68 13.27 -11.06
CA PRO A 195 16.18 13.53 -9.73
C PRO A 195 15.68 14.87 -9.21
N VAL A 196 15.41 14.95 -7.90
CA VAL A 196 15.22 16.25 -7.25
C VAL A 196 16.59 16.90 -7.14
N GLY A 197 16.79 18.00 -7.89
CA GLY A 197 17.99 18.82 -7.83
C GLY A 197 18.04 19.73 -6.61
#